data_AF-A0A7W4D260-F1
#
_entry.id   AF-A0A7W4D260-F1
#
_cell.length_a   1.000
_cell.length_b   1.000
_cell.length_c   1.000
_cell.angle_alpha   90.00
_cell.angle_beta   90.00
_cell.angle_gamma   90.00
#
_symmetry.space_group_name_H-M   'P 1'
#
loop_
_entity.id
_entity.type
_entity.pdbx_description
1 polymer ?
#
loop_
_entity_poly.entity_id
_entity_poly.type
_entity_poly.pdbx_seq_one_letter_code
_entity_poly.pdbx_strand_id
1 'polypeptide(L)'
;MGLTVLMVSGLAACGGQGEVVQSGDVSVLVSERADGGMAAQGGGTLEVVGGCLGAGGSVIVWPHGTQVVQDQPLTIRIPTVGTYTLGDEVLVAGGYVLEHSSRNVEAGDFLAGGVTVPAKCAEHDIFLAN
;
A
#
# COMPACT_ATOMS: atom_id res chain seq x y z
N MET A 1 -16.06 31.81 40.48
CA MET A 1 -17.07 31.02 39.72
C MET A 1 -16.75 31.19 38.25
N GLY A 2 -16.43 30.09 37.54
CA GLY A 2 -16.10 30.14 36.12
C GLY A 2 -15.41 28.86 35.64
N LEU A 3 -16.24 27.81 35.53
CA LEU A 3 -16.09 26.53 34.81
C LEU A 3 -14.70 26.12 34.25
N THR A 4 -14.15 25.06 34.82
CA THR A 4 -13.14 24.18 34.23
C THR A 4 -13.62 23.60 32.89
N VAL A 5 -12.82 23.76 31.83
CA VAL A 5 -12.90 22.90 30.64
C VAL A 5 -11.62 22.07 30.58
N LEU A 6 -11.72 20.82 31.03
CA LEU A 6 -10.75 19.77 30.76
C LEU A 6 -10.88 19.40 29.27
N MET A 7 -10.05 19.98 28.41
CA MET A 7 -9.81 19.36 27.10
C MET A 7 -8.78 18.25 27.28
N VAL A 8 -9.30 17.05 27.52
CA VAL A 8 -8.59 15.79 27.31
C VAL A 8 -8.40 15.64 25.80
N SER A 9 -7.26 16.09 25.27
CA SER A 9 -6.86 15.74 23.92
C SER A 9 -6.53 14.26 23.90
N GLY A 10 -7.45 13.49 23.33
CA GLY A 10 -7.50 12.03 23.39
C GLY A 10 -6.22 11.34 22.91
N LEU A 11 -5.87 10.27 23.61
CA LEU A 11 -5.01 9.23 23.09
C LEU A 11 -5.72 8.57 21.91
N ALA A 12 -5.30 8.86 20.68
CA ALA A 12 -5.67 8.12 19.48
C ALA A 12 -4.40 7.68 18.75
N ALA A 13 -3.68 6.73 19.34
CA ALA A 13 -2.55 6.07 18.67
C ALA A 13 -2.32 4.68 19.30
N CYS A 14 -3.29 3.80 19.18
CA CYS A 14 -3.13 2.37 19.44
C CYS A 14 -3.94 1.59 18.38
N GLY A 15 -3.32 1.23 17.28
CA GLY A 15 -3.91 0.36 16.25
C GLY A 15 -3.24 0.56 14.89
N GLY A 16 -2.36 -0.36 14.51
CA GLY A 16 -1.72 -0.37 13.19
C GLY A 16 -2.77 -0.48 12.09
N GLN A 17 -3.16 0.65 11.54
CA GLN A 17 -3.99 0.78 10.34
C GLN A 17 -3.08 0.92 9.13
N GLY A 18 -3.52 0.44 7.96
CA GLY A 18 -2.78 0.67 6.72
C GLY A 18 -2.72 2.16 6.40
N GLU A 19 -1.71 2.57 5.63
CA GLU A 19 -1.44 3.97 5.33
C GLU A 19 -1.20 4.22 3.84
N VAL A 20 -1.55 5.42 3.39
CA VAL A 20 -1.22 5.93 2.06
C VAL A 20 -0.12 6.97 2.21
N VAL A 21 1.07 6.66 1.72
CA VAL A 21 2.22 7.57 1.71
C VAL A 21 2.31 8.22 0.32
N GLN A 22 2.35 9.54 0.27
CA GLN A 22 2.46 10.28 -0.99
C GLN A 22 3.93 10.57 -1.32
N SER A 23 4.32 10.35 -2.57
CA SER A 23 5.62 10.76 -3.11
C SER A 23 5.43 11.40 -4.49
N GLY A 24 5.49 12.73 -4.53
CA GLY A 24 5.03 13.50 -5.69
C GLY A 24 3.55 13.21 -5.99
N ASP A 25 3.27 12.74 -7.20
CA ASP A 25 1.93 12.34 -7.65
C ASP A 25 1.64 10.84 -7.48
N VAL A 26 2.55 10.09 -6.86
CA VAL A 26 2.44 8.63 -6.68
C VAL A 26 2.01 8.28 -5.26
N SER A 27 0.95 7.48 -5.16
CA SER A 27 0.50 6.90 -3.89
C SER A 27 1.19 5.57 -3.61
N VAL A 28 1.90 5.47 -2.49
CA VAL A 28 2.47 4.22 -1.97
C VAL A 28 1.54 3.68 -0.89
N LEU A 29 0.90 2.55 -1.16
CA LEU A 29 -0.05 1.92 -0.26
C LEU A 29 0.70 0.95 0.66
N VAL A 30 0.66 1.16 1.96
CA VAL A 30 1.34 0.31 2.95
C VAL A 30 0.29 -0.36 3.82
N SER A 31 0.33 -1.69 3.90
CA SER A 31 -0.63 -2.44 4.70
C SER A 31 -0.45 -2.23 6.20
N GLU A 32 -1.51 -2.50 6.95
CA GLU A 32 -1.38 -2.77 8.37
C GLU A 32 -0.51 -4.01 8.63
N ARG A 33 -0.03 -4.15 9.86
CA ARG A 33 0.71 -5.33 10.26
C ARG A 33 -0.22 -6.55 10.23
N ALA A 34 0.04 -7.47 9.33
CA ALA A 34 -0.67 -8.75 9.24
C ALA A 34 0.25 -9.92 9.64
N ASP A 35 -0.31 -10.85 10.42
CA ASP A 35 0.38 -12.08 10.85
C ASP A 35 -0.03 -13.25 9.93
N GLY A 36 0.22 -13.12 8.62
CA GLY A 36 -0.04 -14.19 7.65
C GLY A 36 -0.56 -13.70 6.30
N GLY A 37 -0.42 -14.55 5.28
CA GLY A 37 -1.00 -14.32 3.96
C GLY A 37 -0.82 -15.50 3.03
N MET A 38 -1.40 -15.41 1.84
CA MET A 38 -1.22 -16.41 0.79
C MET A 38 0.25 -16.47 0.37
N ALA A 39 0.69 -17.64 -0.10
CA ALA A 39 2.07 -17.88 -0.53
C ALA A 39 2.19 -17.80 -2.07
N ALA A 40 1.53 -16.82 -2.69
CA ALA A 40 1.77 -16.54 -4.10
C ALA A 40 3.01 -15.65 -4.24
N GLN A 41 3.77 -15.88 -5.30
CA GLN A 41 4.85 -15.00 -5.70
C GLN A 41 4.27 -13.91 -6.60
N GLY A 42 4.54 -12.65 -6.26
CA GLY A 42 4.25 -11.48 -7.07
C GLY A 42 5.49 -10.62 -7.27
N GLY A 43 5.27 -9.40 -7.78
CA GLY A 43 6.33 -8.46 -8.11
C GLY A 43 6.53 -8.32 -9.62
N GLY A 44 7.75 -8.01 -10.03
CA GLY A 44 8.13 -7.62 -11.38
C GLY A 44 8.86 -6.27 -11.36
N THR A 45 8.89 -5.59 -12.51
CA THR A 45 9.47 -4.25 -12.62
C THR A 45 8.65 -3.24 -11.83
N LEU A 46 9.28 -2.52 -10.91
CA LEU A 46 8.66 -1.49 -10.08
C LEU A 46 8.23 -0.30 -10.95
N GLU A 47 6.96 0.05 -10.92
CA GLU A 47 6.37 1.03 -11.83
C GLU A 47 5.18 1.77 -11.19
N VAL A 48 4.63 2.76 -11.90
CA VAL A 48 3.42 3.49 -11.49
C VAL A 48 2.21 2.93 -12.24
N VAL A 49 1.25 2.39 -11.51
CA VAL A 49 0.02 1.77 -12.04
C VAL A 49 -1.18 2.52 -11.48
N GLY A 50 -1.97 3.16 -12.34
CA GLY A 50 -3.17 3.92 -11.93
C GLY A 50 -2.89 5.09 -10.97
N GLY A 51 -1.64 5.56 -10.87
CA GLY A 51 -1.20 6.56 -9.89
C GLY A 51 -0.72 5.98 -8.55
N CYS A 52 -0.70 4.65 -8.40
CA CYS A 52 -0.13 3.97 -7.25
C CYS A 52 1.19 3.27 -7.59
N LEU A 53 2.06 3.10 -6.60
CA LEU A 53 3.26 2.30 -6.75
C LEU A 53 2.89 0.81 -6.84
N GLY A 54 3.28 0.19 -7.95
CA GLY A 54 2.99 -1.21 -8.27
C GLY A 54 4.20 -1.91 -8.87
N ALA A 55 4.00 -3.15 -9.31
CA ALA A 55 4.98 -3.87 -10.11
C ALA A 55 4.28 -4.90 -11.00
N GLY A 56 4.85 -5.15 -12.18
CA GLY A 56 4.36 -6.18 -13.10
C GLY A 56 2.94 -5.94 -13.62
N GLY A 57 2.52 -4.68 -13.74
CA GLY A 57 1.20 -4.26 -14.18
C GLY A 57 0.11 -4.28 -13.09
N SER A 58 0.45 -4.60 -11.84
CA SER A 58 -0.48 -4.63 -10.72
C SER A 58 -0.16 -3.55 -9.69
N VAL A 59 -1.20 -3.02 -9.04
CA VAL A 59 -1.05 -2.17 -7.87
C VAL A 59 -0.65 -3.05 -6.69
N ILE A 60 0.39 -2.64 -5.95
CA ILE A 60 0.86 -3.39 -4.78
C ILE A 60 0.49 -2.62 -3.53
N VAL A 61 -0.19 -3.31 -2.61
CA VAL A 61 -0.25 -2.90 -1.21
C VAL A 61 0.95 -3.50 -0.52
N TRP A 62 1.94 -2.65 -0.25
CA TRP A 62 3.27 -3.02 0.24
C TRP A 62 3.22 -3.48 1.69
N PRO A 63 4.13 -4.39 2.12
CA PRO A 63 4.11 -4.89 3.49
C PRO A 63 4.31 -3.77 4.50
N HIS A 64 3.64 -3.90 5.65
CA HIS A 64 3.81 -3.01 6.79
C HIS A 64 5.28 -2.70 7.08
N GLY A 65 5.57 -1.40 7.27
CA GLY A 65 6.93 -0.91 7.54
C GLY A 65 7.73 -0.60 6.27
N THR A 66 7.15 -0.79 5.09
CA THR A 66 7.69 -0.21 3.85
C THR A 66 7.77 1.30 3.97
N GLN A 67 8.88 1.89 3.56
CA GLN A 67 9.11 3.32 3.65
C GLN A 67 9.51 3.90 2.30
N VAL A 68 8.97 5.06 1.95
CA VAL A 68 9.55 5.91 0.90
C VAL A 68 10.83 6.53 1.48
N VAL A 69 11.97 6.27 0.83
CA VAL A 69 13.28 6.77 1.28
C VAL A 69 13.84 7.88 0.37
N GLN A 70 13.30 8.02 -0.83
CA GLN A 70 13.63 9.09 -1.78
C GLN A 70 12.47 9.28 -2.75
N ASP A 71 12.15 10.53 -3.11
CA ASP A 71 11.01 10.83 -4.00
C ASP A 71 11.37 10.83 -5.49
N GLN A 72 12.61 11.18 -5.84
CA GLN A 72 13.05 11.33 -7.24
C GLN A 72 14.48 10.79 -7.46
N PRO A 73 14.64 9.65 -8.17
CA PRO A 73 13.58 8.71 -8.51
C PRO A 73 12.93 8.13 -7.24
N LEU A 74 11.63 7.83 -7.31
CA LEU A 74 10.89 7.22 -6.20
C LEU A 74 11.58 5.91 -5.82
N THR A 75 11.98 5.83 -4.55
CA THR A 75 12.71 4.72 -3.96
C THR A 75 12.02 4.31 -2.66
N ILE A 76 11.73 3.02 -2.53
CA ILE A 76 11.16 2.43 -1.32
C ILE A 76 12.15 1.48 -0.65
N ARG A 77 12.04 1.33 0.67
CA ARG A 77 12.70 0.27 1.44
C ARG A 77 11.64 -0.66 1.99
N ILE A 78 11.71 -1.92 1.61
CA ILE A 78 10.83 -3.00 2.07
C ILE A 78 11.54 -3.71 3.23
N PRO A 79 10.93 -3.83 4.42
CA PRO A 79 11.53 -4.49 5.57
C PRO A 79 12.04 -5.89 5.23
N THR A 80 13.25 -6.22 5.70
CA THR A 80 13.91 -7.53 5.52
C THR A 80 14.22 -7.97 4.07
N VAL A 81 13.74 -7.25 3.05
CA VAL A 81 13.95 -7.58 1.64
C VAL A 81 15.02 -6.69 1.02
N GLY A 82 14.86 -5.36 1.06
CA GLY A 82 15.83 -4.45 0.46
C GLY A 82 15.30 -3.06 0.13
N THR A 83 16.09 -2.31 -0.64
CA THR A 83 15.75 -0.98 -1.16
C THR A 83 15.65 -1.06 -2.68
N TYR A 84 14.57 -0.51 -3.24
CA TYR A 84 14.22 -0.60 -4.65
C TYR A 84 13.79 0.77 -5.18
N THR A 85 14.25 1.08 -6.38
CA THR A 85 13.95 2.30 -7.14
C THR A 85 13.00 1.97 -8.29
N LEU A 86 12.20 2.94 -8.73
CA LEU A 86 11.40 2.78 -9.95
C LEU A 86 12.27 2.24 -11.11
N GLY A 87 11.75 1.19 -11.77
CA GLY A 87 12.45 0.44 -12.82
C GLY A 87 13.22 -0.79 -12.34
N ASP A 88 13.44 -0.98 -11.04
CA ASP A 88 14.08 -2.18 -10.50
C ASP A 88 13.14 -3.40 -10.55
N GLU A 89 13.71 -4.60 -10.68
CA GLU A 89 12.96 -5.85 -10.48
C GLU A 89 12.83 -6.16 -8.99
N VAL A 90 11.59 -6.37 -8.54
CA VAL A 90 11.28 -6.72 -7.15
C VAL A 90 10.50 -8.04 -7.09
N LEU A 91 10.76 -8.82 -6.05
CA LEU A 91 10.03 -10.04 -5.75
C LEU A 91 9.34 -9.88 -4.39
N VAL A 92 8.03 -10.11 -4.33
CA VAL A 92 7.26 -10.07 -3.08
C VAL A 92 6.40 -11.32 -2.94
N ALA A 93 6.18 -11.74 -1.70
CA ALA A 93 5.19 -12.77 -1.38
C ALA A 93 3.83 -12.10 -1.09
N GLY A 94 2.73 -12.84 -1.27
CA GLY A 94 1.39 -12.37 -0.94
C GLY A 94 0.29 -13.02 -1.78
N GLY A 95 -0.67 -12.23 -2.23
CA GLY A 95 -1.66 -12.67 -3.21
C GLY A 95 -2.60 -11.58 -3.71
N TYR A 96 -3.30 -11.86 -4.81
CA TYR A 96 -4.30 -10.96 -5.37
C TYR A 96 -5.56 -10.92 -4.51
N VAL A 97 -6.02 -9.71 -4.22
CA VAL A 97 -7.26 -9.43 -3.45
C VAL A 97 -8.33 -8.78 -4.30
N LEU A 98 -7.94 -8.20 -5.44
CA LEU A 98 -8.81 -7.74 -6.50
C LEU A 98 -8.22 -8.15 -7.85
N GLU A 99 -9.01 -8.82 -8.69
CA GLU A 99 -8.62 -9.31 -10.01
C GLU A 99 -9.70 -8.93 -11.03
N HIS A 100 -9.38 -7.99 -11.91
CA HIS A 100 -10.19 -7.65 -13.09
C HIS A 100 -9.94 -8.63 -14.23
N SER A 101 -8.78 -9.27 -14.24
CA SER A 101 -8.40 -10.29 -15.23
C SER A 101 -9.29 -11.55 -15.20
N SER A 102 -9.94 -11.84 -14.06
CA SER A 102 -10.78 -13.03 -13.89
C SER A 102 -12.25 -12.73 -13.61
N ARG A 103 -12.62 -11.48 -13.27
CA ARG A 103 -13.99 -11.08 -12.91
C ARG A 103 -14.25 -9.63 -13.33
N ASN A 104 -15.49 -9.33 -13.73
CA ASN A 104 -15.90 -7.95 -13.97
C ASN A 104 -16.28 -7.30 -12.62
N VAL A 105 -15.45 -6.39 -12.12
CA VAL A 105 -15.67 -5.68 -10.85
C VAL A 105 -15.97 -4.22 -11.13
N GLU A 106 -16.98 -3.66 -10.47
CA GLU A 106 -17.32 -2.24 -10.61
C GLU A 106 -16.22 -1.36 -10.01
N ALA A 107 -15.85 -0.29 -10.71
CA ALA A 107 -14.80 0.62 -10.28
C ALA A 107 -15.23 1.42 -9.03
N GLY A 108 -14.33 1.56 -8.07
CA GLY A 108 -14.56 2.29 -6.82
C GLY A 108 -13.41 2.09 -5.85
N ASP A 109 -13.43 2.82 -4.74
CA ASP A 109 -12.45 2.61 -3.67
C ASP A 109 -12.54 1.17 -3.14
N PHE A 110 -11.39 0.59 -2.79
CA PHE A 110 -11.29 -0.81 -2.37
C PHE A 110 -10.48 -0.94 -1.08
N LEU A 111 -10.97 -1.70 -0.08
CA LEU A 111 -10.23 -1.91 1.17
C LEU A 111 -9.32 -3.15 1.04
N ALA A 112 -8.01 -2.96 1.18
CA ALA A 112 -7.02 -4.04 1.15
C ALA A 112 -5.98 -3.83 2.25
N GLY A 113 -5.69 -4.86 3.06
CA GLY A 113 -4.65 -4.80 4.08
C GLY A 113 -4.77 -3.60 5.02
N GLY A 114 -6.00 -3.22 5.41
CA GLY A 114 -6.24 -2.08 6.29
C GLY A 114 -6.07 -0.70 5.66
N VAL A 115 -5.79 -0.59 4.36
CA VAL A 115 -5.70 0.68 3.62
C VAL A 115 -6.81 0.78 2.56
N THR A 116 -7.41 1.96 2.44
CA THR A 116 -8.33 2.29 1.35
C THR A 116 -7.53 2.60 0.09
N VAL A 117 -7.61 1.70 -0.90
CA VAL A 117 -7.04 1.86 -2.23
C VAL A 117 -7.89 2.85 -3.04
N PRO A 118 -7.31 3.96 -3.54
CA PRO A 118 -8.06 4.92 -4.35
C PRO A 118 -8.66 4.28 -5.60
N ALA A 119 -9.86 4.72 -6.01
CA ALA A 119 -10.59 4.16 -7.15
C ALA A 119 -9.73 4.01 -8.43
N LYS A 120 -8.92 5.01 -8.78
CA LYS A 120 -8.03 4.93 -9.97
C LYS A 120 -7.01 3.80 -9.89
N CYS A 121 -6.51 3.50 -8.69
CA CYS A 121 -5.62 2.36 -8.49
C CYS A 121 -6.41 1.05 -8.48
N ALA A 122 -7.63 1.06 -7.95
CA ALA A 122 -8.53 -0.08 -7.94
C ALA A 122 -9.16 -0.43 -9.29
N GLU A 123 -8.92 0.36 -10.35
CA GLU A 123 -9.18 -0.02 -11.75
C GLU A 123 -8.19 -1.10 -12.26
N HIS A 124 -7.16 -1.42 -11.47
CA HIS A 124 -6.15 -2.42 -11.78
C HIS A 124 -6.19 -3.59 -10.78
N ASP A 125 -5.55 -4.70 -11.13
CA ASP A 125 -5.37 -5.84 -10.22
C ASP A 125 -4.60 -5.38 -8.97
N ILE A 126 -5.07 -5.76 -7.78
CA ILE A 126 -4.47 -5.40 -6.50
C ILE A 126 -3.83 -6.64 -5.88
N PHE A 127 -2.52 -6.57 -5.69
CA PHE A 127 -1.73 -7.57 -4.98
C PHE A 127 -1.42 -7.08 -3.56
N LEU A 128 -1.85 -7.83 -2.56
CA LEU A 128 -1.52 -7.57 -1.16
C LEU A 128 -0.25 -8.34 -0.80
N ALA A 129 0.84 -7.62 -0.58
CA ALA A 129 2.14 -8.19 -0.21
C ALA A 129 2.26 -8.41 1.32
N ASN A 130 2.98 -9.45 1.72
CA ASN A 130 3.22 -9.84 3.13
C ASN A 130 4.70 -10.02 3.49
#